data_AF-A0A6V8PL80-F1
#
_entry.id   AF-A0A6V8PL80-F1
#
_cell.length_a   1.000
_cell.length_b   1.000
_cell.length_c   1.000
_cell.angle_alpha   90.00
_cell.angle_beta   90.00
_cell.angle_gamma   90.00
#
_symmetry.space_group_name_H-M   'P 1'
#
loop_
_entity.id
_entity.type
_entity.pdbx_description
1 polymer ?
#
loop_
_entity_poly.entity_id
_entity_poly.type
_entity_poly.pdbx_seq_one_letter_code
_entity_poly.pdbx_strand_id
1 'polypeptide(L)' 'MPTVVGVVFRKAGKVYYFDPDGLELSLNESVVVQTARGPE' A
#
# COMPACT_ATOMS: atom_id res chain seq x y z
N MET A 1 10.75 0.47 -15.58
CA MET A 1 9.54 -0.32 -15.23
C MET A 1 9.03 0.26 -13.92
N PRO A 2 7.78 0.73 -13.84
CA PRO A 2 7.26 1.26 -12.58
C PRO A 2 7.11 0.11 -11.57
N THR A 3 7.64 0.28 -10.36
CA THR A 3 7.44 -0.64 -9.24
C THR A 3 6.10 -0.31 -8.61
N VAL A 4 5.26 -1.31 -8.41
CA VAL A 4 3.93 -1.14 -7.80
C VAL A 4 3.84 -2.06 -6.60
N VAL A 5 3.38 -1.53 -5.47
CA VAL A 5 3.18 -2.31 -4.24
C VAL A 5 1.71 -2.52 -3.95
N GLY A 6 1.35 -3.75 -3.59
CA GLY A 6 0.00 -4.11 -3.18
C GLY A 6 -0.12 -4.09 -1.66
N VAL A 7 -1.05 -3.30 -1.14
CA VAL A 7 -1.32 -3.17 0.30
C VAL A 7 -2.72 -3.70 0.59
N VAL A 8 -2.82 -4.61 1.56
CA VAL A 8 -4.09 -5.19 2.00
C VAL A 8 -4.51 -4.61 3.34
N PHE A 9 -5.72 -4.06 3.39
CA PHE A 9 -6.28 -3.57 4.65
C PHE A 9 -6.90 -4.74 5.43
N ARG A 10 -6.49 -4.89 6.69
CA ARG A 10 -6.96 -5.95 7.61
C ARG A 10 -8.49 -6.07 7.68
N LYS A 11 -9.21 -4.96 7.57
CA LYS A 11 -10.66 -4.89 7.80
C LYS A 11 -11.51 -5.36 6.60
N ALA A 12 -10.99 -5.26 5.37
CA ALA A 12 -11.77 -5.45 4.15
C ALA A 12 -11.21 -6.55 3.22
N GLY A 13 -9.96 -6.99 3.42
CA GLY A 13 -9.31 -7.98 2.53
C GLY A 13 -9.12 -7.50 1.09
N LYS A 14 -9.42 -6.23 0.80
CA LYS A 14 -9.19 -5.60 -0.50
C LYS A 14 -7.73 -5.18 -0.61
N VAL A 15 -7.15 -5.44 -1.78
CA VAL A 15 -5.79 -5.02 -2.14
C VAL A 15 -5.88 -3.71 -2.91
N TYR A 16 -5.11 -2.72 -2.49
CA TYR A 16 -4.95 -1.43 -3.15
C TYR A 16 -3.51 -1.32 -3.63
N TYR A 17 -3.32 -0.65 -4.76
CA TYR A 17 -2.02 -0.52 -5.39
C TYR A 17 -1.49 0.90 -5.20
N PHE A 18 -0.25 1.00 -4.75
CA PHE A 18 0.42 2.27 -4.47
C PHE A 18 1.77 2.32 -5.17
N ASP A 19 2.22 3.55 -5.41
CA ASP A 19 3.61 3.82 -5.75
C ASP A 19 4.45 3.74 -4.47
N PRO A 20 5.57 2.99 -4.45
CA PRO A 20 6.41 2.88 -3.27
C PRO A 20 7.23 4.16 -2.98
N ASP A 21 7.21 5.17 -3.85
CA ASP A 21 7.98 6.42 -3.73
C ASP A 21 9.48 6.19 -3.51
N GLY A 22 10.01 5.09 -4.06
CA GLY A 22 11.40 4.67 -3.89
C GLY A 22 11.72 3.97 -2.56
N LEU A 23 10.72 3.67 -1.71
CA LEU A 23 10.90 2.87 -0.50
C LEU A 23 11.19 1.40 -0.84
N GLU A 24 12.22 0.84 -0.22
CA GLU A 24 12.48 -0.60 -0.23
C GLU A 24 11.60 -1.29 0.82
N LEU A 25 10.50 -1.88 0.37
CA LEU A 25 9.52 -2.56 1.24
C LEU A 25 9.67 -4.08 1.15
N SER A 26 9.55 -4.77 2.28
CA SER A 26 9.53 -6.24 2.34
C SER A 26 8.12 -6.82 2.30
N LEU A 27 8.00 -8.07 1.85
CA LEU A 27 6.74 -8.84 1.94
C LEU A 27 6.29 -8.96 3.41
N ASN A 28 5.01 -8.68 3.67
CA ASN A 28 4.37 -8.64 5.00
C ASN A 28 4.81 -7.50 5.92
N GLU A 29 5.51 -6.49 5.40
CA GLU A 29 5.81 -5.29 6.15
C GLU A 29 4.54 -4.46 6.40
N SER A 30 4.41 -3.89 7.60
CA SER A 30 3.28 -3.02 7.93
C SER A 30 3.57 -1.61 7.47
N VAL A 31 2.69 -1.06 6.63
CA VAL A 31 2.84 0.27 6.06
C VAL A 31 1.65 1.16 6.41
N VAL A 32 1.88 2.47 6.45
CA VAL A 32 0.84 3.49 6.55
C VAL A 32 0.78 4.18 5.19
N VAL A 33 -0.39 4.16 4.55
CA VAL A 33 -0.59 4.78 3.24
C VAL A 33 -1.48 6.01 3.38
N GLN A 34 -1.16 7.07 2.64
CA GLN A 34 -1.99 8.27 2.56
C GLN A 34 -2.92 8.15 1.34
N THR A 35 -4.23 8.07 1.58
CA THR A 35 -5.23 8.01 0.51
C THR A 35 -5.75 9.41 0.17
N ALA A 36 -6.01 9.68 -1.11
CA ALA A 36 -6.52 10.97 -1.55
C ALA A 36 -7.98 11.25 -1.11
N ARG A 37 -8.69 10.25 -0.58
CA ARG A 37 -10.12 10.33 -0.21
C ARG A 37 -10.40 10.34 1.30
N GLY A 38 -9.37 10.50 2.14
CA GLY A 38 -9.54 10.45 3.60
C GLY A 38 -9.66 9.01 4.14
N PRO A 39 -9.91 8.84 5.45
CA PRO A 39 -9.85 7.53 6.10
C PRO A 39 -10.90 6.55 5.54
N GLU A 40 -10.45 5.38 5.08
CA GLU A 40 -11.28 4.20 4.78
C GLU A 40 -11.35 3.24 5.98
#